data_AF-A0A940RAT4-F1
#
_entry.id   AF-A0A940RAT4-F1
#
_cell.length_a   1.000
_cell.length_b   1.000
_cell.length_c   1.000
_cell.angle_alpha   90.00
_cell.angle_beta   90.00
_cell.angle_gamma   90.00
#
_symmetry.space_group_name_H-M   'P 1'
#
loop_
_entity.id
_entity.type
_entity.pdbx_description
1 polymer ?
#
loop_
_entity_poly.entity_id
_entity_poly.type
_entity_poly.pdbx_seq_one_letter_code
_entity_poly.pdbx_strand_id
1 'polypeptide(L)'
;MPSQKHSVNLHLGARASTYQHAKQLRATQTPAEQKLWSLLRNKQLKGKKFRRQHAIADYVVDFYCHECKLAIELDGNHHNNEEAKEYDKARTILLNEQAITVLRFWNEEVRKDIEKVLEKISAYL
;
A
#
# COMPACT_ATOMS: atom_id res chain seq x y z
N MET A 1 -25.65 -14.03 -19.62
CA MET A 1 -25.05 -14.42 -18.33
C MET A 1 -24.43 -13.17 -17.71
N PRO A 2 -25.05 -12.52 -16.71
CA PRO A 2 -24.45 -11.36 -16.07
C PRO A 2 -23.29 -11.84 -15.19
N SER A 3 -22.06 -11.56 -15.62
CA SER A 3 -20.85 -11.75 -14.82
C SER A 3 -20.99 -10.92 -13.54
N GLN A 4 -21.07 -11.60 -12.40
CA GLN A 4 -21.13 -10.97 -11.09
C GLN A 4 -19.85 -10.17 -10.91
N LYS A 5 -19.97 -8.84 -10.93
CA LYS A 5 -18.91 -7.96 -10.46
C LYS A 5 -18.74 -8.27 -8.97
N HIS A 6 -17.76 -9.11 -8.63
CA HIS A 6 -17.22 -9.12 -7.28
C HIS A 6 -16.59 -7.74 -7.07
N SER A 7 -17.41 -6.81 -6.59
CA SER A 7 -16.95 -5.55 -6.01
C SER A 7 -16.13 -5.91 -4.79
N VAL A 8 -14.85 -6.18 -5.01
CA VAL A 8 -13.85 -6.31 -3.96
C VAL A 8 -14.01 -5.10 -3.04
N ASN A 9 -14.43 -5.36 -1.80
CA ASN A 9 -14.68 -4.32 -0.82
C ASN A 9 -13.38 -3.52 -0.68
N LEU A 10 -13.43 -2.20 -0.91
CA LEU A 10 -12.25 -1.34 -0.95
C LEU A 10 -11.36 -1.47 0.30
N HIS A 11 -11.95 -1.83 1.43
CA HIS A 11 -11.29 -1.97 2.72
C HIS A 11 -11.27 -3.41 3.26
N LEU A 12 -11.83 -4.37 2.52
CA LEU A 12 -11.90 -5.79 2.87
C LEU A 12 -12.35 -6.06 4.32
N GLY A 13 -13.36 -5.33 4.79
CA GLY A 13 -13.91 -5.52 6.13
C GLY A 13 -13.07 -4.94 7.27
N ALA A 14 -12.27 -3.90 7.00
CA ALA A 14 -11.43 -3.26 8.00
C ALA A 14 -12.21 -2.83 9.25
N ARG A 15 -11.65 -3.15 10.43
CA ARG A 15 -12.24 -2.81 11.73
C ARG A 15 -12.06 -1.33 12.04
N ALA A 16 -12.87 -0.82 12.96
CA ALA A 16 -12.77 0.57 13.43
C ALA A 16 -11.37 0.91 13.97
N SER A 17 -10.73 -0.04 14.66
CA SER A 17 -9.35 0.08 15.13
C SER A 17 -8.34 0.27 13.98
N THR A 18 -8.48 -0.47 12.89
CA THR A 18 -7.62 -0.33 11.70
C THR A 18 -7.78 1.04 11.06
N TYR A 19 -9.00 1.58 10.98
CA TYR A 19 -9.22 2.94 10.49
C TYR A 19 -8.63 4.02 11.40
N GLN A 20 -8.72 3.83 12.71
CA GLN A 20 -8.10 4.74 13.68
C GLN A 20 -6.58 4.72 13.55
N HIS A 21 -6.00 3.54 13.42
CA HIS A 21 -4.56 3.36 13.18
C HIS A 21 -4.13 4.06 11.88
N ALA A 22 -4.85 3.83 10.78
CA ALA A 22 -4.60 4.51 9.51
C ALA A 22 -4.71 6.04 9.62
N LYS A 23 -5.59 6.57 10.48
CA LYS A 23 -5.70 8.02 10.74
C LYS A 23 -4.46 8.54 11.47
N GLN A 24 -3.95 7.81 12.46
CA GLN A 24 -2.73 8.16 13.19
C GLN A 24 -1.52 8.16 12.26
N LEU A 25 -1.34 7.11 11.45
CA LEU A 25 -0.23 7.03 10.48
C LEU A 25 -0.22 8.19 9.47
N ARG A 26 -1.40 8.68 9.06
CA ARG A 26 -1.48 9.88 8.18
C ARG A 26 -0.96 11.16 8.84
N ALA A 27 -0.94 11.23 10.17
CA ALA A 27 -0.40 12.36 10.92
C ALA A 27 1.10 12.22 11.21
N THR A 28 1.63 10.99 11.19
CA THR A 28 3.01 10.66 11.59
C THR A 28 3.80 10.00 10.45
N GLN A 29 3.62 10.46 9.22
CA GLN A 29 4.30 9.89 8.05
C GLN A 29 5.80 10.14 8.08
N THR A 30 6.58 9.15 7.65
CA THR A 30 8.03 9.32 7.44
C THR A 30 8.34 10.30 6.31
N PRO A 31 9.54 10.91 6.26
CA PRO A 31 9.94 11.78 5.15
C PRO A 31 9.88 11.08 3.79
N ALA A 32 10.19 9.77 3.73
CA ALA A 32 10.10 8.97 2.51
C ALA A 32 8.65 8.85 2.03
N GLU A 33 7.71 8.51 2.92
CA GLU A 33 6.29 8.48 2.58
C GLU A 33 5.77 9.85 2.14
N GLN A 34 6.15 10.93 2.81
CA GLN A 34 5.72 12.28 2.43
C GLN A 34 6.21 12.64 1.01
N LYS A 35 7.48 12.31 0.72
CA LYS A 35 8.09 12.53 -0.60
C LYS A 35 7.39 11.70 -1.69
N LEU A 36 7.13 10.42 -1.45
CA LEU A 36 6.42 9.59 -2.43
C LEU A 36 4.95 10.03 -2.59
N TRP A 37 4.27 10.37 -1.49
CA TRP A 37 2.88 10.82 -1.52
C TRP A 37 2.69 12.09 -2.35
N SER A 38 3.63 13.03 -2.30
CA SER A 38 3.55 14.27 -3.08
C SER A 38 3.52 14.01 -4.59
N LEU A 39 4.07 12.88 -5.04
CA LEU A 39 4.14 12.45 -6.45
C LEU A 39 3.01 11.49 -6.84
N LEU A 40 2.40 10.78 -5.89
CA LEU A 40 1.29 9.86 -6.15
C LEU A 40 -0.09 10.52 -6.02
N ARG A 41 -0.22 11.54 -5.16
CA ARG A 41 -1.52 12.20 -4.90
C ARG A 41 -2.09 12.86 -6.16
N ASN A 42 -3.38 13.16 -6.13
CA ASN A 42 -4.07 13.89 -7.19
C ASN A 42 -3.95 13.25 -8.59
N LYS A 43 -3.76 11.92 -8.66
CA LYS A 43 -3.63 11.17 -9.92
C LYS A 43 -2.43 11.56 -10.77
N GLN A 44 -1.37 12.10 -10.16
CA GLN A 44 -0.19 12.57 -10.88
C GLN A 44 0.56 11.43 -11.60
N LEU A 45 0.59 10.23 -11.03
CA LEU A 45 1.22 9.07 -11.66
C LEU A 45 0.24 8.36 -12.61
N LYS A 46 0.44 8.54 -13.91
CA LYS A 46 -0.35 7.90 -15.00
C LYS A 46 -1.88 8.03 -14.86
N GLY A 47 -2.36 9.09 -14.21
CA GLY A 47 -3.80 9.30 -14.00
C GLY A 47 -4.45 8.37 -12.96
N LYS A 48 -3.67 7.57 -12.23
CA LYS A 48 -4.19 6.53 -11.31
C LYS A 48 -4.44 7.08 -9.91
N LYS A 49 -5.55 6.67 -9.28
CA LYS A 49 -5.89 7.13 -7.93
C LYS A 49 -5.20 6.31 -6.84
N PHE A 50 -4.17 6.90 -6.24
CA PHE A 50 -3.57 6.38 -5.01
C PHE A 50 -4.25 6.93 -3.75
N ARG A 51 -4.31 6.08 -2.73
CA ARG A 51 -4.68 6.40 -1.35
C ARG A 51 -3.47 6.17 -0.47
N ARG A 52 -3.25 7.03 0.53
CA ARG A 52 -2.21 6.83 1.55
C ARG A 52 -2.77 6.22 2.83
N GLN A 53 -1.97 5.40 3.49
CA GLN A 53 -2.26 4.71 4.74
C GLN A 53 -3.63 4.04 4.66
N HIS A 54 -3.77 3.09 3.74
CA HIS A 54 -5.05 2.50 3.37
C HIS A 54 -5.32 1.25 4.21
N ALA A 55 -6.42 1.27 4.97
CA ALA A 55 -6.84 0.14 5.78
C ALA A 55 -7.43 -0.97 4.90
N ILE A 56 -6.90 -2.17 5.07
CA ILE A 56 -7.28 -3.42 4.40
C ILE A 56 -7.40 -4.51 5.47
N ALA A 57 -8.61 -4.96 5.77
CA ALA A 57 -8.88 -5.89 6.87
C ALA A 57 -8.22 -5.42 8.18
N ASP A 58 -7.31 -6.21 8.75
CA ASP A 58 -6.61 -5.87 9.99
C ASP A 58 -5.28 -5.13 9.77
N TYR A 59 -5.02 -4.68 8.53
CA TYR A 59 -3.74 -4.11 8.11
C TYR A 59 -3.88 -2.71 7.54
N VAL A 60 -2.80 -1.93 7.58
CA VAL A 60 -2.69 -0.65 6.87
C VAL A 60 -1.49 -0.71 5.95
N VAL A 61 -1.69 -0.41 4.67
CA VAL A 61 -0.60 -0.29 3.68
C VAL A 61 -0.30 1.18 3.40
N ASP A 62 0.97 1.53 3.17
CA ASP A 62 1.37 2.94 3.01
C ASP A 62 0.71 3.61 1.82
N PHE A 63 0.62 2.91 0.68
CA PHE A 63 -0.15 3.36 -0.47
C PHE A 63 -0.96 2.24 -1.12
N TYR A 64 -2.12 2.59 -1.66
CA TYR A 64 -2.98 1.65 -2.38
C TYR A 64 -3.63 2.30 -3.60
N CYS A 65 -3.49 1.65 -4.76
CA CYS A 65 -4.23 1.91 -5.97
C CYS A 65 -5.26 0.79 -6.18
N HIS A 66 -6.53 1.12 -5.96
CA HIS A 66 -7.61 0.14 -6.10
C HIS A 66 -7.81 -0.30 -7.55
N GLU A 67 -7.67 0.62 -8.51
CA GLU A 67 -7.85 0.37 -9.95
C GLU A 67 -6.86 -0.68 -10.47
N CYS A 68 -5.62 -0.62 -10.00
CA CYS A 68 -4.55 -1.53 -10.40
C CYS A 68 -4.34 -2.69 -9.41
N LYS A 69 -5.16 -2.76 -8.34
CA LYS A 69 -4.95 -3.67 -7.20
C LYS A 69 -3.49 -3.69 -6.72
N LEU A 70 -2.91 -2.51 -6.54
CA LEU A 70 -1.49 -2.34 -6.21
C LEU A 70 -1.35 -1.73 -4.82
N ALA A 71 -0.71 -2.44 -3.91
CA ALA A 71 -0.25 -1.94 -2.63
C ALA A 71 1.25 -1.61 -2.68
N ILE A 72 1.66 -0.53 -2.04
CA ILE A 72 3.05 -0.12 -1.91
C ILE A 72 3.35 0.06 -0.42
N GLU A 73 4.48 -0.48 0.03
CA GLU A 73 4.98 -0.33 1.38
C GLU A 73 6.42 0.19 1.39
N LEU A 74 6.69 1.10 2.32
CA LEU A 74 7.99 1.69 2.53
C LEU A 74 8.57 1.15 3.84
N ASP A 75 9.68 0.43 3.75
CA ASP A 75 10.35 -0.14 4.91
C ASP A 75 11.43 0.81 5.44
N GLY A 76 11.38 1.08 6.75
CA GLY A 76 12.33 1.93 7.46
C GLY A 76 13.50 1.20 8.12
N ASN A 77 13.60 -0.12 7.99
CA ASN A 77 14.37 -1.09 8.79
C ASN A 77 13.48 -1.81 9.81
N HIS A 78 12.80 -2.87 9.37
CA HIS A 78 12.52 -3.99 10.26
C HIS A 78 13.49 -5.14 9.99
N HIS A 79 14.51 -5.22 10.84
CA HIS A 79 15.24 -6.47 11.06
C HIS A 79 14.23 -7.58 11.34
N ASN A 80 14.12 -8.52 10.41
CA ASN A 80 13.96 -9.98 10.57
C ASN A 80 13.41 -10.52 11.91
N ASN A 81 12.37 -9.91 12.49
CA ASN A 81 11.69 -10.45 13.65
C ASN A 81 10.72 -11.54 13.18
N GLU A 82 10.79 -12.71 13.80
CA GLU A 82 9.96 -13.87 13.46
C GLU A 82 8.45 -13.58 13.60
N GLU A 83 8.05 -12.60 14.41
CA GLU A 83 6.68 -12.05 14.46
C GLU A 83 6.23 -11.40 13.14
N ALA A 84 7.14 -10.76 12.40
CA ALA A 84 6.84 -10.21 11.09
C ALA A 84 6.54 -11.32 10.07
N LYS A 85 7.16 -12.50 10.20
CA LYS A 85 7.00 -13.62 9.25
C LYS A 85 5.63 -14.31 9.35
N GLU A 86 5.07 -14.47 10.55
CA GLU A 86 3.72 -15.05 10.69
C GLU A 86 2.62 -14.05 10.33
N TYR A 87 2.79 -12.79 10.71
CA TYR A 87 1.90 -11.70 10.30
C TYR A 87 1.90 -11.52 8.77
N ASP A 88 3.05 -11.72 8.12
CA ASP A 88 3.20 -11.62 6.67
C ASP A 88 2.53 -12.79 5.92
N LYS A 89 2.41 -13.99 6.50
CA LYS A 89 1.72 -15.12 5.85
C LYS A 89 0.21 -14.91 5.71
N ALA A 90 -0.47 -14.56 6.80
CA ALA A 90 -1.92 -14.30 6.77
C ALA A 90 -2.24 -13.09 5.88
N ARG A 91 -1.40 -12.05 5.95
CA ARG A 91 -1.47 -10.87 5.08
C ARG A 91 -1.28 -11.25 3.61
N THR A 92 -0.25 -12.03 3.29
CA THR A 92 0.05 -12.44 1.92
C THR A 92 -1.07 -13.28 1.33
N ILE A 93 -1.65 -14.20 2.11
CA ILE A 93 -2.81 -15.00 1.68
C ILE A 93 -3.99 -14.08 1.34
N LEU A 94 -4.37 -13.18 2.25
CA LEU A 94 -5.51 -12.28 2.05
C LEU A 94 -5.31 -11.34 0.85
N LEU A 95 -4.09 -10.81 0.66
CA LEU A 95 -3.79 -9.95 -0.49
C LEU A 95 -3.78 -10.75 -1.81
N ASN A 96 -3.24 -11.98 -1.80
CA ASN A 96 -3.22 -12.85 -2.97
C ASN A 96 -4.62 -13.30 -3.38
N GLU A 97 -5.48 -13.69 -2.44
CA GLU A 97 -6.88 -14.02 -2.70
C GLU A 97 -7.63 -12.89 -3.40
N GLN A 98 -7.21 -11.66 -3.17
CA GLN A 98 -7.84 -10.45 -3.72
C GLN A 98 -7.14 -9.97 -5.00
N ALA A 99 -6.12 -10.69 -5.45
CA ALA A 99 -5.23 -10.36 -6.56
C ALA A 99 -4.57 -8.99 -6.38
N ILE A 100 -4.14 -8.67 -5.16
CA ILE A 100 -3.42 -7.44 -4.83
C ILE A 100 -1.92 -7.69 -4.94
N THR A 101 -1.26 -6.97 -5.85
CA THR A 101 0.20 -6.95 -5.97
C THR A 101 0.79 -6.03 -4.90
N VAL A 102 1.85 -6.47 -4.22
CA VAL A 102 2.56 -5.67 -3.22
C VAL A 102 3.96 -5.33 -3.71
N LEU A 103 4.29 -4.05 -3.76
CA LEU A 103 5.66 -3.56 -3.97
C LEU A 103 6.23 -3.01 -2.66
N ARG A 104 7.44 -3.44 -2.30
CA ARG A 104 8.17 -2.96 -1.12
C ARG A 104 9.38 -2.16 -1.57
N PHE A 105 9.62 -1.02 -0.95
CA PHE A 105 10.81 -0.19 -1.17
C PHE A 105 11.44 0.16 0.16
N TRP A 106 12.76 0.28 0.19
CA TRP A 106 13.43 0.88 1.35
C TRP A 106 13.23 2.39 1.35
N ASN A 107 13.09 2.98 2.55
CA ASN A 107 13.07 4.45 2.71
C ASN A 107 14.27 5.11 2.03
N GLU A 108 15.42 4.43 2.06
CA GLU A 108 16.64 4.89 1.42
C GLU A 108 16.56 4.86 -0.12
N GLU A 109 15.84 3.91 -0.73
CA GLU A 109 15.59 3.92 -2.18
C GLU A 109 14.77 5.15 -2.58
N VAL A 110 13.70 5.44 -1.84
CA VAL A 110 12.85 6.63 -2.07
C VAL A 110 13.65 7.93 -1.87
N ARG A 111 14.56 7.93 -0.89
CA ARG A 111 15.42 9.08 -0.62
C ARG A 111 16.43 9.31 -1.73
N LYS A 112 17.18 8.27 -2.12
CA LYS A 112 18.27 8.35 -3.10
C LYS A 112 17.78 8.54 -4.53
N ASP A 113 16.78 7.77 -4.95
CA ASP A 113 16.38 7.67 -6.35
C ASP A 113 14.86 7.47 -6.48
N ILE A 114 14.14 8.59 -6.35
CA ILE A 114 12.68 8.60 -6.42
C ILE A 114 12.17 8.29 -7.83
N GLU A 115 12.95 8.63 -8.86
CA GLU A 115 12.58 8.41 -10.26
C GLU A 115 12.52 6.90 -10.55
N LYS A 116 13.55 6.15 -10.14
CA LYS A 116 13.56 4.69 -10.26
C LYS A 116 12.42 4.03 -9.49
N VAL A 117 12.03 4.58 -8.33
CA VAL A 117 10.86 4.10 -7.58
C VAL A 117 9.57 4.33 -8.38
N LEU A 118 9.40 5.52 -8.97
CA LEU A 118 8.24 5.83 -9.80
C LEU A 118 8.19 5.01 -11.09
N GLU A 119 9.31 4.72 -11.72
CA GLU A 119 9.41 3.84 -12.88
C GLU A 119 8.95 2.43 -12.54
N LYS A 120 9.47 1.88 -11.43
CA LYS A 120 9.06 0.57 -10.92
C LYS A 120 7.56 0.53 -10.64
N ILE A 121 7.00 1.54 -9.96
CA ILE A 121 5.55 1.61 -9.71
C ILE A 121 4.78 1.69 -11.04
N SER A 122 5.25 2.54 -11.96
CA SER A 122 4.61 2.76 -13.26
C SER A 122 4.53 1.50 -14.12
N ALA A 123 5.46 0.56 -13.97
CA ALA A 123 5.41 -0.71 -14.70
C ALA A 123 4.19 -1.59 -14.33
N TYR A 124 3.53 -1.31 -13.20
CA TYR A 124 2.36 -2.04 -12.69
C TYR A 124 1.03 -1.28 -12.83
N LEU A 125 1.05 -0.08 -13.46
CA LEU A 125 -0.13 0.80 -13.63
C LEU A 125 -0.72 0.77 -15.03
#